data_AF-A0A930RU18-F1
#
_entry.id   AF-A0A930RU18-F1
#
_cell.length_a   1.000
_cell.length_b   1.000
_cell.length_c   1.000
_cell.angle_alpha   90.00
_cell.angle_beta   90.00
_cell.angle_gamma   90.00
#
_symmetry.space_group_name_H-M   'P 1'
#
loop_
_entity.id
_entity.type
_entity.pdbx_description
1 polymer ?
#
loop_
_entity_poly.entity_id
_entity_poly.type
_entity_poly.pdbx_seq_one_letter_code
_entity_poly.pdbx_strand_id
1 'polypeptide(L)' 'MKEVRIMDEGAINRALTRISYEIIEREKDVSNLVIIGIKTRGITLARRIAEKISALEKIKVPVGEVDITLY' A
#
# COMPACT_ATOMS: atom_id res chain seq x y z
N MET A 1 26.65 3.05 -18.35
CA MET A 1 25.47 2.18 -18.19
C MET A 1 24.23 3.03 -18.40
N LYS A 2 23.30 2.67 -19.29
CA LYS A 2 22.10 3.47 -19.56
C LYS A 2 21.01 3.05 -18.57
N GLU A 3 20.52 3.98 -17.74
CA GLU A 3 19.37 3.72 -16.87
C GLU A 3 18.10 3.60 -17.70
N VAL A 4 17.32 2.55 -17.44
CA VAL A 4 16.01 2.32 -18.04
C VAL A 4 14.96 2.50 -16.95
N ARG A 5 14.02 3.41 -17.17
CA ARG A 5 12.88 3.61 -16.27
C ARG A 5 11.90 2.46 -16.42
N ILE A 6 11.74 1.67 -15.36
CA ILE A 6 10.82 0.51 -15.35
C ILE A 6 9.37 0.96 -15.12
N MET A 7 9.16 1.91 -14.19
CA MET A 7 7.83 2.45 -13.89
C MET A 7 7.90 3.97 -13.81
N ASP A 8 6.95 4.63 -14.46
CA ASP A 8 6.68 6.04 -14.25
C ASP A 8 5.67 6.23 -13.11
N GLU A 9 5.40 7.49 -12.78
CA GLU A 9 4.43 7.86 -11.73
C GLU A 9 3.03 7.28 -11.98
N GLY A 10 2.57 7.34 -13.24
CA GLY A 10 1.27 6.81 -13.62
C GLY A 10 1.19 5.30 -13.43
N ALA A 11 2.25 4.57 -13.79
CA ALA A 11 2.36 3.13 -13.61
C ALA A 11 2.34 2.76 -12.12
N ILE A 12 3.06 3.50 -11.28
CA ILE A 12 3.04 3.30 -9.82
C ILE A 12 1.63 3.52 -9.26
N ASN A 13 0.98 4.63 -9.64
CA ASN A 13 -0.37 4.93 -9.18
C ASN A 13 -1.39 3.86 -9.60
N ARG A 14 -1.33 3.37 -10.84
CA ARG A 14 -2.17 2.26 -11.31
C ARG A 14 -1.91 0.98 -10.54
N ALA A 15 -0.64 0.64 -10.29
CA ALA A 15 -0.29 -0.54 -9.51
C ALA A 15 -0.82 -0.47 -8.08
N LEU A 16 -0.68 0.67 -7.41
CA LEU A 16 -1.20 0.88 -6.06
C LEU A 16 -2.74 0.79 -6.01
N THR A 17 -3.42 1.37 -6.99
CA THR A 17 -4.89 1.24 -7.09
C THR A 17 -5.29 -0.22 -7.27
N ARG A 18 -4.63 -0.97 -8.17
CA ARG A 18 -4.92 -2.40 -8.37
C ARG A 18 -4.71 -3.22 -7.08
N ILE A 19 -3.59 -3.00 -6.39
CA ILE A 19 -3.32 -3.68 -5.10
C ILE A 19 -4.40 -3.34 -4.08
N SER A 20 -4.88 -2.10 -4.03
CA SER A 20 -5.93 -1.68 -3.09
C SER A 20 -7.25 -2.44 -3.35
N TYR A 21 -7.67 -2.56 -4.62
CA TYR A 21 -8.84 -3.36 -4.99
C TYR A 21 -8.65 -4.83 -4.65
N GLU A 22 -7.49 -5.43 -4.96
CA GLU A 22 -7.21 -6.83 -4.66
C GLU A 22 -7.25 -7.14 -3.15
N ILE A 23 -6.84 -6.21 -2.29
CA ILE A 23 -6.95 -6.36 -0.83
C ILE A 23 -8.43 -6.34 -0.41
N ILE A 24 -9.21 -5.38 -0.91
CA ILE A 24 -10.64 -5.27 -0.60
C ILE A 24 -11.41 -6.52 -1.04
N GLU A 25 -11.15 -7.01 -2.25
CA GLU A 25 -11.85 -8.18 -2.79
C GLU A 25 -11.52 -9.48 -2.05
N ARG A 26 -10.33 -9.58 -1.44
CA ARG A 26 -9.91 -10.75 -0.67
C ARG A 26 -10.51 -10.79 0.73
N GLU A 27 -10.78 -9.63 1.33
CA GLU A 27 -11.28 -9.52 2.68
C GLU A 27 -12.80 -9.35 2.71
N LYS A 28 -13.50 -10.22 3.44
CA LYS A 28 -14.97 -10.15 3.57
C LYS A 28 -15.42 -8.95 4.40
N ASP A 29 -14.55 -8.45 5.27
CA ASP A 29 -14.79 -7.32 6.14
C ASP A 29 -13.49 -6.52 6.30
N VAL A 30 -13.44 -5.37 5.63
CA VAL A 30 -12.27 -4.49 5.60
C VAL A 30 -12.12 -3.71 6.91
N SER A 31 -13.12 -3.71 7.80
CA SER A 31 -13.07 -2.98 9.08
C SER A 31 -12.03 -3.54 10.05
N ASN A 32 -11.64 -4.81 9.88
CA ASN A 32 -10.60 -5.48 10.68
C ASN A 32 -9.23 -5.53 9.95
N LEU A 33 -9.05 -4.74 8.89
CA LEU A 33 -7.80 -4.66 8.14
C LEU A 33 -6.79 -3.73 8.82
N VAL A 34 -5.54 -4.17 8.94
CA VAL A 34 -4.39 -3.32 9.26
C VAL A 34 -3.32 -3.49 8.18
N ILE A 35 -2.63 -2.40 7.82
CA ILE A 35 -1.49 -2.45 6.89
C ILE A 35 -0.21 -2.14 7.65
N ILE A 36 0.79 -3.01 7.50
CA ILE A 36 2.11 -2.81 8.10
C ILE A 36 3.13 -2.54 7.01
N GLY A 37 3.77 -1.38 7.08
CA GLY A 37 4.85 -1.00 6.17
C GLY A 37 6.22 -1.34 6.74
N ILE A 38 7.04 -2.08 5.99
CA ILE A 38 8.43 -2.32 6.38
C ILE A 38 9.27 -1.07 6.04
N LYS A 39 10.12 -0.63 6.98
CA LYS A 39 11.03 0.50 6.75
C LYS A 39 11.98 0.24 5.58
N THR A 40 12.36 1.24 4.80
CA THR A 40 12.01 2.67 4.91
C THR A 40 10.88 3.08 3.96
N ARG A 41 10.94 2.66 2.68
CA ARG A 41 9.96 3.06 1.64
C ARG A 41 8.67 2.24 1.65
N GLY A 42 8.67 1.07 2.29
CA GLY A 42 7.47 0.24 2.42
C GLY A 42 6.37 0.95 3.21
N ILE A 43 6.73 1.78 4.20
CA ILE A 43 5.78 2.62 4.93
C ILE A 43 5.08 3.63 4.01
N THR A 44 5.83 4.27 3.10
CA THR A 44 5.25 5.23 2.17
C THR A 44 4.23 4.57 1.25
N LEU A 45 4.53 3.36 0.76
CA LEU A 45 3.57 2.60 -0.06
C LEU A 45 2.37 2.11 0.77
N ALA A 46 2.60 1.62 1.98
CA ALA A 46 1.55 1.19 2.91
C ALA A 46 0.54 2.32 3.19
N ARG A 47 1.03 3.54 3.47
CA ARG A 47 0.16 4.71 3.68
C ARG A 47 -0.67 5.03 2.44
N ARG A 48 -0.07 5.01 1.25
CA ARG A 48 -0.79 5.27 -0.02
C ARG A 48 -1.87 4.22 -0.31
N ILE A 49 -1.61 2.95 0.00
CA ILE A 49 -2.60 1.88 -0.14
C ILE A 49 -3.73 2.08 0.87
N ALA A 50 -3.41 2.34 2.14
CA ALA A 50 -4.40 2.60 3.17
C ALA A 50 -5.30 3.79 2.82
N GLU A 51 -4.74 4.90 2.33
CA GLU A 51 -5.51 6.06 1.87
C GLU A 51 -6.47 5.72 0.73
N LYS A 52 -6.04 4.90 -0.24
CA LYS A 52 -6.89 4.45 -1.34
C LYS A 52 -8.03 3.57 -0.85
N ILE A 53 -7.74 2.59 0.01
CA ILE A 53 -8.78 1.73 0.61
C ILE A 53 -9.75 2.57 1.44
N SER A 54 -9.24 3.50 2.25
CA SER A 54 -10.05 4.41 3.05
C SER A 54 -10.97 5.29 2.21
N ALA A 55 -10.52 5.75 1.04
CA ALA A 55 -11.34 6.53 0.13
C ALA A 55 -12.46 5.69 -0.53
N LEU A 56 -12.20 4.41 -0.82
CA LEU A 56 -13.16 3.50 -1.45
C LEU A 56 -14.23 3.02 -0.47
N GLU A 57 -13.79 2.51 0.69
CA GLU A 57 -14.65 1.85 1.69
C GLU A 57 -15.17 2.82 2.76
N LYS A 58 -14.72 4.08 2.76
CA LYS A 58 -15.06 5.11 3.77
C LYS A 58 -14.75 4.71 5.22
N ILE A 59 -13.80 3.79 5.41
CA ILE A 59 -13.27 3.38 6.71
C ILE A 59 -11.86 3.92 6.92
N LYS A 60 -11.42 4.09 8.16
CA LYS A 60 -10.02 4.45 8.45
C LYS A 60 -9.20 3.18 8.60
N VAL A 61 -8.30 2.90 7.65
CA VAL A 61 -7.39 1.75 7.74
C VAL A 61 -6.16 2.13 8.58
N PRO A 62 -5.90 1.47 9.73
CA PRO A 62 -4.70 1.73 10.52
C PRO A 62 -3.44 1.31 9.75
N VAL A 63 -2.38 2.12 9.88
CA VAL A 63 -1.07 1.82 9.30
C VAL A 63 -0.02 1.78 10.38
N GLY A 64 0.65 0.64 10.52
CA GLY A 64 1.81 0.45 11.38
C GLY A 64 3.11 0.39 10.58
N GLU A 65 4.22 0.38 11.31
CA GLU A 65 5.55 0.22 10.74
C GLU A 65 6.35 -0.85 11.48
N VAL A 66 7.20 -1.56 10.72
CA VAL A 66 8.15 -2.53 11.28
C VAL A 66 9.54 -2.22 10.76
N ASP A 67 10.49 -2.16 11.67
CA ASP A 67 11.92 -2.06 11.38
C ASP A 67 12.53 -3.46 11.46
N ILE A 68 13.06 -3.95 10.34
CA ILE A 68 13.68 -5.27 10.24
C ILE A 68 15.21 -5.20 10.20
N THR A 69 15.82 -4.02 10.39
CA THR A 69 17.27 -3.79 10.21
C THR A 69 18.17 -4.68 11.09
N LEU A 70 17.62 -5.29 12.15
CA LEU A 70 18.36 -6.16 13.08
C LEU A 70 18.30 -7.66 12.73
N TYR A 71 17.71 -8.04 11.59
CA TYR A 71 17.67 -9.40 11.05
C TYR A 71 18.16 -9.42 9.60
#